data_AF-A0A967Q5L4-F1
#
_entry.id   AF-A0A967Q5L4-F1
#
_cell.length_a   1.000
_cell.length_b   1.000
_cell.length_c   1.000
_cell.angle_alpha   90.00
_cell.angle_beta   90.00
_cell.angle_gamma   90.00
#
_symmetry.space_group_name_H-M   'P 1'
#
loop_
_entity.id
_entity.type
_entity.pdbx_description
1 polymer ?
#
loop_
_entity_poly.entity_id
_entity_poly.type
_entity_poly.pdbx_seq_one_letter_code
_entity_poly.pdbx_strand_id
1 'polypeptide(L)' 'MARPELGTKRICPSCSARFYDLEKRPIECPKCHFTFEPEA' A
#
# COMPACT_ATOMS: atom_id res chain seq x y z
N MET A 1 10.08 -12.92 15.43
CA MET A 1 10.55 -12.70 14.05
C MET A 1 9.40 -12.08 13.26
N ALA A 2 9.44 -10.76 13.02
CA ALA A 2 8.38 -10.06 12.32
C ALA A 2 8.47 -10.41 10.83
N ARG A 3 7.42 -11.03 10.31
CA ARG A 3 7.27 -11.45 8.92
C ARG A 3 7.55 -10.28 7.97
N PRO A 4 8.66 -10.29 7.19
CA PRO A 4 9.04 -9.19 6.30
C PRO A 4 8.15 -9.07 5.04
N GLU A 5 7.15 -9.94 4.91
CA GLU A 5 6.26 -10.07 3.75
C GLU A 5 5.17 -8.98 3.64
N LEU A 6 5.18 -7.96 4.51
CA LEU A 6 4.20 -6.87 4.44
C LEU A 6 4.64 -5.71 3.51
N GLY A 7 5.84 -5.70 2.96
CA GLY A 7 6.31 -4.61 2.08
C GLY A 7 6.49 -3.27 2.81
N THR A 8 6.42 -2.14 2.08
CA THR A 8 6.68 -0.80 2.66
C THR A 8 5.42 -0.18 3.24
N LYS A 9 5.55 0.48 4.41
CA LYS A 9 4.47 1.29 4.99
C LYS A 9 4.25 2.55 4.14
N ARG A 10 3.07 2.70 3.55
CA ARG A 10 2.66 3.87 2.79
C ARG A 10 1.45 4.55 3.44
N ILE A 11 1.30 5.82 3.14
CA ILE A 11 0.12 6.61 3.52
C ILE A 11 -0.70 6.80 2.25
N CYS A 12 -1.98 6.42 2.28
CA CYS A 12 -2.86 6.62 1.14
C CYS A 12 -3.10 8.11 0.89
N PRO A 13 -2.91 8.63 -0.33
CA PRO A 13 -3.14 10.05 -0.64
C PRO A 13 -4.65 10.41 -0.63
N SER A 14 -5.54 9.44 -0.86
CA SER A 14 -6.98 9.67 -0.93
C SER A 14 -7.63 9.71 0.46
N CYS A 15 -7.24 8.83 1.39
CA CYS A 15 -7.90 8.69 2.70
C CYS A 15 -6.98 8.89 3.92
N SER A 16 -5.71 9.21 3.69
CA SER A 16 -4.66 9.38 4.72
C SER A 16 -4.47 8.18 5.64
N ALA A 17 -4.95 6.99 5.25
CA ALA A 17 -4.76 5.76 6.01
C ALA A 17 -3.35 5.20 5.81
N ARG A 18 -2.75 4.72 6.89
CA ARG A 18 -1.48 4.00 6.86
C ARG A 18 -1.75 2.55 6.48
N PHE A 19 -1.17 2.10 5.38
CA PHE A 19 -1.30 0.73 4.91
C PHE A 19 0.05 0.22 4.42
N TYR A 20 0.15 -1.09 4.29
CA TYR A 20 1.33 -1.77 3.80
C TYR A 20 1.10 -2.08 2.32
N ASP A 21 2.06 -1.78 1.45
CA ASP A 21 1.89 -2.03 0.01
C ASP A 21 1.94 -3.52 -0.38
N LEU A 22 2.34 -4.40 0.56
CA LEU A 22 2.43 -5.85 0.35
C LEU A 22 3.24 -6.23 -0.92
N GLU A 23 4.09 -5.33 -1.42
CA GLU A 23 4.76 -5.42 -2.72
C GLU A 23 3.81 -5.67 -3.91
N LYS A 24 2.50 -5.37 -3.75
CA LYS A 24 1.49 -5.50 -4.80
C LYS A 24 1.62 -4.35 -5.80
N ARG A 25 1.59 -4.67 -7.09
CA ARG A 25 1.47 -3.70 -8.19
C ARG A 25 0.27 -4.09 -9.04
N PRO A 26 -0.80 -3.26 -9.09
CA PRO A 26 -0.91 -1.92 -8.50
C PRO A 26 -1.08 -1.91 -6.97
N ILE A 27 -0.67 -0.82 -6.32
CA ILE A 27 -0.79 -0.62 -4.86
C ILE A 27 -2.21 -0.16 -4.56
N GLU A 28 -3.08 -1.05 -4.11
CA GLU A 28 -4.45 -0.71 -3.73
C GLU A 28 -4.56 -0.43 -2.22
N CYS A 29 -5.18 0.69 -1.86
CA CYS A 29 -5.47 0.99 -0.47
C CYS A 29 -6.65 0.14 0.04
N PRO A 30 -6.48 -0.71 1.08
CA PRO A 30 -7.54 -1.59 1.57
C PRO A 30 -8.69 -0.85 2.28
N LYS A 31 -8.55 0.46 2.51
CA LYS A 31 -9.58 1.28 3.18
C LYS A 31 -10.55 1.93 2.21
N CYS A 32 -10.04 2.42 1.07
CA CYS A 32 -10.82 3.17 0.09
C CYS A 32 -10.74 2.59 -1.32
N HIS A 33 -10.05 1.46 -1.51
CA HIS A 33 -9.75 0.85 -2.81
C HIS A 33 -9.09 1.82 -3.80
N PHE A 34 -8.31 2.77 -3.29
CA PHE A 34 -7.55 3.69 -4.13
C PHE A 34 -6.35 2.95 -4.72
N THR A 35 -6.36 2.78 -6.04
CA THR A 35 -5.28 2.15 -6.81
C THR A 35 -4.19 3.17 -7.11
N PHE A 36 -2.98 2.89 -6.62
CA PHE A 36 -1.78 3.67 -6.89
C PHE A 36 -0.82 2.83 -7.74
N GLU A 37 -0.59 3.26 -8.97
CA GLU A 37 0.38 2.66 -9.88
C GLU A 37 1.67 3.48 -9.80
N PRO A 38 2.73 3.00 -9.12
CA PRO A 38 4.06 3.56 -9.32
C PRO A 38 4.52 3.13 -10.73
N GLU A 39 4.30 4.00 -11.71
CA GLU A 39 4.91 3.93 -13.05
C GLU A 39 6.43 3.73 -12.87
N ALA A 40 7.00 2.78 -13.62
CA ALA A 40 8.35 2.25 -13.43
C ALA A 40 9.44 3.31 -13.64
#